data_AF-A0A7V1FW83-F1
#
_entry.id   AF-A0A7V1FW83-F1
#
_cell.length_a   1.000
_cell.length_b   1.000
_cell.length_c   1.000
_cell.angle_alpha   90.00
_cell.angle_beta   90.00
_cell.angle_gamma   90.00
#
_symmetry.space_group_name_H-M   'P 1'
#
loop_
_entity.id
_entity.type
_entity.pdbx_description
1 polymer ?
#
loop_
_entity_poly.entity_id
_entity_poly.type
_entity_poly.pdbx_seq_one_letter_code
_entity_poly.pdbx_strand_id
1 'polypeptide(L)'
;MKKIIYLALLAVFFLSISAPSFAKLTVVPGVSVKEEYNDNIFLDVSSKEDDFITTVSPGVELEYSHGKSLDMRLDYGLNFRFYSDHSNLNDTSIRETQNVEFQSQARPFNRVFIDISDVYDRVPVDVRERFAIDNAYSNMTDRNTFSVSPYMILPLTSTISTTIGYSYSNIWHRAEEPVDSYSHSAFMTIDKRFSSKINAALKYRYLAYRPELSGDGTSVNEYDRHEGSVGIVYQATEGFRINGEVGRSQTDFQGTDNTKTTFWNIGTDYNFGSSNIGATYNYSLNDSPISGSFKSSRIDLRLETGRVLRLIVNPYYSSDKHININRKDKITGVAFNISKPLSGKVNASLDAELERQELLPEDEKVRRYSLGSSLDYRLSEGITAGIGYRYNERDSDTGADEFQNNIVRLQAKLTF
;
A
#
# COMPACT_ATOMS: atom_id res chain seq x y z
N MET A 1 18.48 -30.58 3.89
CA MET A 1 17.19 -30.00 4.32
C MET A 1 16.27 -29.53 3.18
N LYS A 2 16.58 -29.79 1.90
CA LYS A 2 15.74 -29.36 0.75
C LYS A 2 14.63 -30.35 0.30
N LYS A 3 14.45 -31.48 0.99
CA LYS A 3 13.46 -32.53 0.62
C LYS A 3 12.23 -32.61 1.54
N ILE A 4 12.21 -31.89 2.67
CA ILE A 4 11.10 -31.92 3.65
C ILE A 4 9.99 -30.92 3.26
N ILE A 5 10.33 -29.85 2.53
CA ILE A 5 9.39 -28.81 2.12
C ILE A 5 8.41 -29.31 1.03
N TYR A 6 8.86 -30.20 0.13
CA TYR A 6 7.99 -30.79 -0.89
C TYR A 6 6.96 -31.79 -0.32
N LEU A 7 7.26 -32.44 0.82
CA LEU A 7 6.31 -33.34 1.48
C LEU A 7 5.24 -32.59 2.29
N ALA A 8 5.57 -31.41 2.82
CA ALA A 8 4.60 -30.57 3.54
C ALA A 8 3.54 -29.96 2.59
N LEU A 9 3.95 -29.54 1.39
CA LEU A 9 3.05 -29.05 0.35
C LEU A 9 2.15 -30.17 -0.24
N LEU A 10 2.66 -31.41 -0.33
CA LEU A 10 1.85 -32.55 -0.77
C LEU A 10 0.84 -33.01 0.30
N ALA A 11 1.17 -32.85 1.59
CA ALA A 11 0.27 -33.22 2.69
C ALA A 11 -0.92 -32.25 2.85
N VAL A 12 -0.75 -30.98 2.48
CA VAL A 12 -1.87 -30.01 2.43
C VAL A 12 -2.81 -30.30 1.25
N PHE A 13 -2.30 -30.89 0.15
CA PHE A 13 -3.12 -31.27 -1.01
C PHE A 13 -4.00 -32.52 -0.75
N PHE A 14 -3.60 -33.42 0.16
CA PHE A 14 -4.34 -34.66 0.44
C PHE A 14 -5.28 -34.61 1.66
N LEU A 15 -5.24 -33.56 2.49
CA LEU A 15 -6.13 -33.40 3.66
C LEU A 15 -7.44 -32.63 3.36
N SER A 16 -7.70 -32.25 2.11
CA SER A 16 -8.91 -31.49 1.72
C SER A 16 -10.11 -32.35 1.33
N ILE A 17 -10.03 -33.68 1.44
CA ILE A 17 -11.14 -34.59 1.08
C ILE A 17 -11.95 -34.92 2.33
N SER A 18 -12.87 -34.04 2.73
CA SER A 18 -14.15 -34.41 3.38
C SER A 18 -15.03 -33.21 3.76
N ALA A 19 -15.85 -32.76 2.80
CA ALA A 19 -17.28 -32.45 2.94
C ALA A 19 -17.73 -31.64 1.70
N PRO A 20 -18.91 -31.91 1.11
CA PRO A 20 -19.41 -31.13 -0.01
C PRO A 20 -19.96 -29.79 0.51
N SER A 21 -19.07 -28.87 0.84
CA SER A 21 -19.32 -27.44 0.71
C SER A 21 -18.68 -27.07 -0.62
N PHE A 22 -19.46 -26.78 -1.65
CA PHE A 22 -18.94 -26.42 -2.97
C PHE A 22 -17.98 -25.24 -2.80
N ALA A 23 -16.68 -25.54 -2.83
CA ALA A 23 -15.66 -24.51 -2.83
C ALA A 23 -15.80 -23.76 -4.14
N LYS A 24 -15.87 -22.44 -4.08
CA LYS A 24 -15.83 -21.60 -5.27
C LYS A 24 -14.36 -21.31 -5.56
N LEU A 25 -13.87 -21.81 -6.68
CA LEU A 25 -12.54 -21.49 -7.20
C LEU A 25 -12.70 -20.72 -8.51
N THR A 26 -12.14 -19.52 -8.57
CA THR A 26 -11.99 -18.73 -9.79
C THR A 26 -10.50 -18.62 -10.09
N VAL A 27 -10.09 -18.90 -11.32
CA VAL A 27 -8.71 -18.71 -11.79
C VAL A 27 -8.79 -17.94 -13.10
N VAL A 28 -8.14 -16.79 -13.15
CA VAL A 28 -8.14 -15.88 -14.31
C VAL A 28 -6.68 -15.68 -14.73
N PRO A 29 -6.17 -16.48 -15.68
CA PRO A 29 -4.85 -16.26 -16.23
C PRO A 29 -4.86 -15.08 -17.19
N GLY A 30 -3.72 -14.42 -17.33
CA GLY A 30 -3.54 -13.38 -18.33
C GLY A 30 -2.09 -13.17 -18.72
N VAL A 31 -1.90 -12.49 -19.84
CA VAL A 31 -0.60 -11.98 -20.27
C VAL A 31 -0.79 -10.59 -20.85
N SER A 32 0.09 -9.67 -20.49
CA SER A 32 0.18 -8.38 -21.17
C SER A 32 1.56 -8.17 -21.80
N VAL A 33 1.56 -7.49 -22.93
CA VAL A 33 2.77 -6.95 -23.54
C VAL A 33 2.62 -5.45 -23.58
N LYS A 34 3.63 -4.73 -23.09
CA LYS A 34 3.69 -3.27 -23.10
C LYS A 34 4.97 -2.85 -23.81
N GLU A 35 4.85 -1.92 -24.75
CA GLU A 35 5.97 -1.18 -25.29
C GLU A 35 5.93 0.23 -24.71
N GLU A 36 7.06 0.69 -24.20
CA GLU A 36 7.19 1.97 -23.53
C GLU A 36 8.36 2.75 -24.13
N TYR A 37 8.13 4.00 -24.53
CA TYR A 37 9.20 4.95 -24.79
C TYR A 37 9.33 5.85 -23.57
N ASN A 38 10.53 5.90 -22.98
CA ASN A 38 10.84 6.72 -21.82
C ASN A 38 12.01 7.64 -22.18
N ASP A 39 11.80 8.96 -22.16
CA ASP A 39 12.80 9.93 -22.60
C ASP A 39 13.93 10.22 -21.60
N ASN A 40 13.82 9.68 -20.39
CA ASN A 40 14.74 9.96 -19.28
C ASN A 40 14.68 8.87 -18.21
N ILE A 41 15.21 7.69 -18.51
CA ILE A 41 15.10 6.51 -17.64
C ILE A 41 15.82 6.70 -16.29
N PHE A 42 16.91 7.48 -16.27
CA PHE A 42 17.71 7.77 -15.07
C PHE A 42 17.23 8.98 -14.28
N LEU A 43 16.24 9.73 -14.80
CA LEU A 43 15.74 10.97 -14.20
C LEU A 43 16.86 12.00 -14.00
N ASP A 44 17.72 12.18 -15.01
CA ASP A 44 18.77 13.21 -14.99
C ASP A 44 18.31 14.47 -15.72
N VAL A 45 18.63 15.66 -15.20
CA VAL A 45 18.27 16.93 -15.85
C VAL A 45 19.27 17.34 -16.94
N SER A 46 20.53 16.93 -16.80
CA SER A 46 21.66 17.40 -17.61
C SER A 46 22.06 16.42 -18.72
N SER A 47 21.94 15.12 -18.45
CA SER A 47 22.30 14.03 -19.35
C SER A 47 21.12 13.06 -19.44
N LYS A 48 20.05 13.50 -20.10
CA LYS A 48 18.88 12.65 -20.35
C LYS A 48 19.26 11.49 -21.28
N GLU A 49 18.92 10.29 -20.86
CA GLU A 49 19.05 9.09 -21.69
C GLU A 49 17.68 8.46 -21.85
N ASP A 50 17.30 8.21 -23.09
CA ASP A 50 16.04 7.59 -23.45
C ASP A 50 16.20 6.08 -23.70
N ASP A 51 15.07 5.36 -23.65
CA ASP A 51 15.03 3.96 -24.03
C ASP A 51 13.63 3.53 -24.50
N PHE A 52 13.63 2.47 -25.32
CA PHE A 52 12.45 1.69 -25.62
C PHE A 52 12.45 0.42 -24.77
N ILE A 53 11.40 0.25 -23.97
CA ILE A 53 11.28 -0.81 -22.99
C ILE A 53 10.11 -1.72 -23.37
N THR A 54 10.42 -2.97 -23.74
CA THR A 54 9.42 -4.02 -23.90
C THR A 54 9.20 -4.70 -22.55
N THR A 55 7.97 -4.70 -22.05
CA THR A 55 7.57 -5.45 -20.85
C THR A 55 6.63 -6.59 -21.22
N VAL A 56 6.95 -7.81 -20.80
CA VAL A 56 6.07 -8.98 -20.91
C VAL A 56 5.65 -9.42 -19.51
N SER A 57 4.35 -9.40 -19.25
CA SER A 57 3.79 -9.66 -17.92
C SER A 57 2.76 -10.78 -17.93
N PRO A 58 3.16 -12.05 -17.79
CA PRO A 58 2.23 -13.12 -17.47
C PRO A 58 1.77 -13.01 -16.01
N GLY A 59 0.52 -13.34 -15.74
CA GLY A 59 -0.03 -13.34 -14.40
C GLY A 59 -1.25 -14.22 -14.23
N VAL A 60 -1.63 -14.45 -12.99
CA VAL A 60 -2.80 -15.21 -12.60
C VAL A 60 -3.47 -14.57 -11.40
N GLU A 61 -4.76 -14.33 -11.52
CA GLU A 61 -5.63 -13.97 -10.39
C GLU A 61 -6.36 -15.25 -9.94
N LEU A 62 -6.33 -15.54 -8.65
CA LEU A 62 -6.99 -16.70 -8.04
C LEU A 62 -7.84 -16.23 -6.86
N GLU A 63 -9.11 -16.63 -6.88
CA GLU A 63 -10.03 -16.49 -5.75
C GLU A 63 -10.53 -17.87 -5.31
N TYR A 64 -10.42 -18.18 -4.03
CA TYR A 64 -10.89 -19.42 -3.45
C TYR A 64 -11.69 -19.16 -2.18
N SER A 65 -12.95 -19.62 -2.17
CA SER A 65 -13.83 -19.54 -1.01
C SER A 65 -14.39 -20.92 -0.67
N HIS A 66 -14.05 -21.44 0.50
CA HIS A 66 -14.60 -22.67 1.05
C HIS A 66 -15.61 -22.36 2.15
N GLY A 67 -16.85 -22.07 1.73
CA GLY A 67 -17.97 -21.84 2.64
C GLY A 67 -17.63 -20.79 3.72
N LYS A 68 -17.66 -21.19 4.99
CA LYS A 68 -17.35 -20.32 6.13
C LYS A 68 -15.93 -20.50 6.68
N SER A 69 -15.11 -21.40 6.14
CA SER A 69 -13.83 -21.77 6.79
C SER A 69 -12.61 -21.09 6.19
N LEU A 70 -12.65 -20.67 4.93
CA LEU A 70 -11.50 -20.09 4.26
C LEU A 70 -11.94 -19.21 3.10
N ASP A 71 -11.42 -17.99 3.06
CA ASP A 71 -11.39 -17.13 1.87
C ASP A 71 -9.94 -16.81 1.54
N MET A 72 -9.58 -16.86 0.26
CA MET A 72 -8.23 -16.65 -0.23
C MET A 72 -8.27 -15.90 -1.56
N ARG A 73 -7.39 -14.91 -1.71
CA ARG A 73 -7.13 -14.17 -2.94
C ARG A 73 -5.63 -14.16 -3.20
N LEU A 74 -5.24 -14.42 -4.43
CA LEU A 74 -3.86 -14.30 -4.90
C LEU A 74 -3.87 -13.57 -6.24
N ASP A 75 -3.19 -12.44 -6.32
CA ASP A 75 -2.73 -11.87 -7.58
C ASP A 75 -1.23 -12.15 -7.69
N TYR A 76 -0.82 -12.90 -8.71
CA TYR A 76 0.59 -13.20 -8.96
C TYR A 76 0.96 -12.85 -10.39
N GLY A 77 1.94 -11.98 -10.55
CA GLY A 77 2.44 -11.53 -11.84
C GLY A 77 3.96 -11.59 -11.91
N LEU A 78 4.46 -11.70 -13.14
CA LEU A 78 5.86 -11.42 -13.48
C LEU A 78 5.89 -10.21 -14.40
N ASN A 79 6.97 -9.43 -14.40
CA ASN A 79 7.18 -8.25 -15.23
C ASN A 79 8.57 -8.28 -15.87
N PHE A 80 8.74 -9.09 -16.92
CA PHE A 80 10.01 -9.16 -17.64
C PHE A 80 10.23 -7.89 -18.45
N ARG A 81 11.30 -7.15 -18.19
CA ARG A 81 11.61 -5.87 -18.85
C ARG A 81 12.87 -5.98 -19.70
N PHE A 82 12.77 -5.54 -20.94
CA PHE A 82 13.85 -5.53 -21.91
C PHE A 82 14.05 -4.11 -22.42
N TYR A 83 15.23 -3.56 -22.17
CA TYR A 83 15.70 -2.25 -22.60
C TYR A 83 16.44 -2.42 -23.93
N SER A 84 16.09 -1.60 -24.92
CA SER A 84 16.69 -1.63 -26.25
C SER A 84 18.15 -1.19 -26.19
N ASP A 85 18.40 -0.04 -25.57
CA ASP A 85 19.71 0.61 -25.62
C ASP A 85 20.53 0.30 -24.36
N HIS A 86 19.87 0.04 -23.24
CA HIS A 86 20.50 -0.31 -21.96
C HIS A 86 20.26 -1.76 -21.54
N SER A 87 20.63 -2.73 -22.40
CA SER A 87 20.40 -4.16 -22.17
C SER A 87 20.97 -4.73 -20.85
N ASN A 88 21.94 -4.04 -20.23
CA ASN A 88 22.45 -4.36 -18.89
C ASN A 88 21.43 -4.11 -17.76
N LEU A 89 20.37 -3.34 -18.02
CA LEU A 89 19.26 -3.05 -17.11
C LEU A 89 18.10 -4.05 -17.26
N ASN A 90 18.22 -5.03 -18.16
CA ASN A 90 17.19 -6.03 -18.41
C ASN A 90 16.82 -6.79 -17.12
N ASP A 91 15.52 -6.82 -16.84
CA ASP A 91 14.97 -7.53 -15.69
C ASP A 91 14.36 -8.84 -16.18
N THR A 92 15.18 -9.89 -16.23
CA THR A 92 14.79 -11.21 -16.79
C THR A 92 14.73 -12.31 -15.72
N SER A 93 15.14 -12.01 -14.50
CA SER A 93 15.17 -12.98 -13.41
C SER A 93 13.78 -13.14 -12.82
N ILE A 94 13.32 -14.39 -12.69
CA ILE A 94 12.05 -14.67 -12.01
C ILE A 94 12.03 -14.09 -10.60
N ARG A 95 13.16 -14.02 -9.90
CA ARG A 95 13.21 -13.47 -8.53
C ARG A 95 12.94 -11.96 -8.47
N GLU A 96 13.21 -11.25 -9.55
CA GLU A 96 13.35 -9.78 -9.57
C GLU A 96 12.17 -9.11 -10.29
N THR A 97 11.40 -9.92 -11.01
CA THR A 97 10.26 -9.48 -11.83
C THR A 97 8.91 -9.75 -11.15
N GLN A 98 8.89 -10.31 -9.94
CA GLN A 98 7.64 -10.74 -9.30
C GLN A 98 6.81 -9.56 -8.81
N ASN A 99 5.50 -9.75 -8.84
CA ASN A 99 4.54 -8.99 -8.07
C ASN A 99 3.58 -9.99 -7.43
N VAL A 100 3.35 -9.86 -6.12
CA VAL A 100 2.47 -10.76 -5.36
C VAL A 100 1.55 -9.91 -4.52
N GLU A 101 0.24 -10.16 -4.59
CA GLU A 101 -0.71 -9.74 -3.58
C GLU A 101 -1.53 -10.96 -3.12
N PHE A 102 -1.14 -11.52 -1.98
CA PHE A 102 -1.82 -12.65 -1.35
C PHE A 102 -2.56 -12.20 -0.10
N GLN A 103 -3.82 -12.60 0.03
CA GLN A 103 -4.64 -12.40 1.21
C GLN A 103 -5.43 -13.67 1.51
N SER A 104 -5.49 -14.05 2.77
CA SER A 104 -6.26 -15.21 3.22
C SER A 104 -6.84 -14.98 4.60
N GLN A 105 -8.09 -15.40 4.80
CA GLN A 105 -8.75 -15.45 6.10
C GLN A 105 -9.23 -16.88 6.35
N ALA A 106 -8.48 -17.61 7.16
CA ALA A 106 -8.88 -18.93 7.65
C ALA A 106 -9.71 -18.81 8.93
N ARG A 107 -10.69 -19.69 9.08
CA ARG A 107 -11.65 -19.73 10.20
C ARG A 107 -11.73 -21.17 10.72
N PRO A 108 -10.68 -21.68 11.37
CA PRO A 108 -10.55 -23.09 11.72
C PRO A 108 -11.62 -23.56 12.73
N PHE A 109 -12.08 -22.65 13.59
CA PHE A 109 -13.15 -22.88 14.55
C PHE A 109 -14.07 -21.67 14.62
N ASN A 110 -15.26 -21.83 15.20
CA ASN A 110 -16.16 -20.72 15.43
C ASN A 110 -15.45 -19.62 16.23
N ARG A 111 -15.54 -18.37 15.76
CA ARG A 111 -14.96 -17.17 16.38
C ARG A 111 -13.43 -17.07 16.36
N VAL A 112 -12.73 -18.03 15.79
CA VAL A 112 -11.28 -17.98 15.62
C VAL A 112 -10.97 -17.69 14.16
N PHE A 113 -10.09 -16.74 13.94
CA PHE A 113 -9.71 -16.24 12.63
C PHE A 113 -8.20 -16.20 12.53
N ILE A 114 -7.67 -16.45 11.34
CA ILE A 114 -6.25 -16.30 11.02
C ILE A 114 -6.19 -15.55 9.71
N ASP A 115 -5.79 -14.29 9.78
CA ASP A 115 -5.53 -13.47 8.61
C ASP A 115 -4.06 -13.65 8.20
N ILE A 116 -3.81 -13.90 6.92
CA ILE A 116 -2.47 -14.01 6.33
C ILE A 116 -2.42 -13.06 5.15
N SER A 117 -1.37 -12.25 5.05
CA SER A 117 -1.12 -11.39 3.91
C SER A 117 0.34 -11.51 3.50
N ASP A 118 0.58 -11.54 2.19
CA ASP A 118 1.92 -11.45 1.63
C ASP A 118 1.89 -10.50 0.42
N VAL A 119 2.66 -9.42 0.48
CA VAL A 119 2.72 -8.41 -0.58
C VAL A 119 4.16 -8.30 -1.05
N TYR A 120 4.42 -8.55 -2.33
CA TYR A 120 5.71 -8.33 -2.98
C TYR A 120 5.53 -7.24 -4.04
N ASP A 121 6.14 -6.08 -3.81
CA ASP A 121 6.01 -4.91 -4.66
C ASP A 121 7.35 -4.20 -4.87
N ARG A 122 7.42 -3.37 -5.91
CA ARG A 122 8.55 -2.46 -6.14
C ARG A 122 8.16 -1.07 -5.69
N VAL A 123 8.95 -0.48 -4.81
CA VAL A 123 8.68 0.80 -4.14
C VAL A 123 9.90 1.70 -4.20
N PRO A 124 9.73 3.02 -4.08
CA PRO A 124 10.88 3.92 -4.01
C PRO A 124 11.69 3.66 -2.73
N VAL A 125 13.01 3.81 -2.80
CA VAL A 125 13.91 3.63 -1.64
C VAL A 125 13.72 4.78 -0.65
N ASP A 126 13.98 6.03 -1.07
CA ASP A 126 13.60 7.24 -0.33
C ASP A 126 12.74 8.15 -1.21
N VAL A 127 11.55 8.49 -0.75
CA VAL A 127 10.63 9.41 -1.45
C VAL A 127 11.18 10.85 -1.62
N ARG A 128 12.30 11.20 -0.99
CA ARG A 128 13.01 12.48 -1.22
C ARG A 128 13.83 12.50 -2.50
N GLU A 129 14.36 11.35 -2.89
CA GLU A 129 15.24 11.22 -4.04
C GLU A 129 14.47 11.13 -5.37
N ARG A 130 15.18 11.06 -6.49
CA ARG A 130 14.60 11.03 -7.84
C ARG A 130 13.80 9.76 -8.09
N PHE A 131 12.48 9.86 -8.03
CA PHE A 131 11.57 8.83 -8.53
C PHE A 131 10.41 9.44 -9.33
N ALA A 132 9.94 8.71 -10.34
CA ALA A 132 8.84 9.14 -11.19
C ALA A 132 7.76 8.05 -11.25
N ILE A 133 6.48 8.46 -11.36
CA ILE A 133 5.38 7.51 -11.53
C ILE A 133 5.54 6.82 -12.88
N ASP A 134 5.35 5.50 -12.91
CA ASP A 134 5.58 4.60 -14.04
C ASP A 134 7.06 4.40 -14.45
N ASN A 135 8.03 5.06 -13.80
CA ASN A 135 9.46 4.73 -13.96
C ASN A 135 9.86 3.66 -12.95
N ALA A 136 10.31 2.49 -13.43
CA ALA A 136 10.59 1.33 -12.59
C ALA A 136 12.08 1.13 -12.24
N TYR A 137 12.94 2.11 -12.57
CA TYR A 137 14.39 2.01 -12.45
C TYR A 137 14.97 2.90 -11.36
N SER A 138 14.80 4.23 -11.49
CA SER A 138 15.50 5.18 -10.62
C SER A 138 14.91 5.19 -9.21
N ASN A 139 15.78 5.06 -8.19
CA ASN A 139 15.42 5.07 -6.76
C ASN A 139 14.34 4.04 -6.41
N MET A 140 14.46 2.80 -6.88
CA MET A 140 13.48 1.73 -6.64
C MET A 140 14.12 0.50 -5.99
N THR A 141 13.39 -0.16 -5.09
CA THR A 141 13.74 -1.45 -4.51
C THR A 141 12.54 -2.40 -4.54
N ASP A 142 12.83 -3.69 -4.64
CA ASP A 142 11.83 -4.72 -4.35
C ASP A 142 11.67 -4.83 -2.82
N ARG A 143 10.42 -4.95 -2.38
CA ARG A 143 10.03 -5.09 -0.98
C ARG A 143 9.04 -6.23 -0.85
N ASN A 144 9.14 -6.96 0.25
CA ASN A 144 8.14 -7.93 0.63
C ASN A 144 7.65 -7.66 2.05
N THR A 145 6.34 -7.67 2.23
CA THR A 145 5.67 -7.54 3.52
C THR A 145 4.80 -8.76 3.77
N PHE A 146 5.27 -9.63 4.66
CA PHE A 146 4.52 -10.79 5.13
C PHE A 146 3.89 -10.51 6.49
N SER A 147 2.63 -10.90 6.68
CA SER A 147 1.97 -10.83 7.99
C SER A 147 1.05 -12.01 8.25
N VAL A 148 0.95 -12.39 9.52
CA VAL A 148 0.00 -13.38 10.01
C VAL A 148 -0.59 -12.94 11.34
N SER A 149 -1.93 -12.91 11.43
CA SER A 149 -2.65 -12.48 12.62
C SER A 149 -3.75 -13.47 13.01
N PRO A 150 -3.48 -14.38 13.96
CA PRO A 150 -4.52 -15.14 14.63
C PRO A 150 -5.23 -14.29 15.68
N TYR A 151 -6.56 -14.34 15.69
CA TYR A 151 -7.39 -13.66 16.69
C TYR A 151 -8.69 -14.40 16.96
N MET A 152 -9.32 -14.02 18.07
CA MET A 152 -10.60 -14.55 18.53
C MET A 152 -11.58 -13.42 18.80
N ILE A 153 -12.83 -13.58 18.34
CA ILE A 153 -13.93 -12.63 18.59
C ILE A 153 -14.95 -13.24 19.57
N LEU A 154 -14.99 -12.72 20.79
CA LEU A 154 -15.84 -13.21 21.88
C LEU A 154 -17.05 -12.28 22.10
N PRO A 155 -18.27 -12.67 21.70
CA PRO A 155 -19.48 -11.93 22.04
C PRO A 155 -19.84 -12.15 23.51
N LEU A 156 -19.39 -11.27 24.39
CA LEU A 156 -19.65 -11.34 25.83
C LEU A 156 -21.13 -11.08 26.16
N THR A 157 -21.77 -10.17 25.42
CA THR A 157 -23.21 -9.89 25.49
C THR A 157 -23.77 -9.55 24.11
N SER A 158 -25.08 -9.28 23.99
CA SER A 158 -25.70 -8.80 22.75
C SER A 158 -25.23 -7.41 22.28
N THR A 159 -24.44 -6.71 23.12
CA THR A 159 -23.93 -5.36 22.86
C THR A 159 -22.42 -5.25 23.08
N ILE A 160 -21.76 -6.27 23.60
CA ILE A 160 -20.32 -6.26 23.90
C ILE A 160 -19.67 -7.42 23.18
N SER A 161 -18.67 -7.10 22.36
CA SER A 161 -17.77 -8.07 21.75
C SER A 161 -16.35 -7.76 22.16
N THR A 162 -15.50 -8.77 22.26
CA THR A 162 -14.10 -8.61 22.59
C THR A 162 -13.25 -9.36 21.60
N THR A 163 -12.34 -8.66 20.94
CA THR A 163 -11.34 -9.24 20.06
C THR A 163 -10.02 -9.32 20.80
N ILE A 164 -9.41 -10.51 20.85
CA ILE A 164 -8.07 -10.72 21.38
C ILE A 164 -7.25 -11.37 20.28
N GLY A 165 -6.09 -10.83 19.99
CA GLY A 165 -5.28 -11.32 18.89
C GLY A 165 -3.81 -11.07 19.06
N TYR A 166 -3.07 -11.69 18.15
CA TYR A 166 -1.66 -11.53 17.97
C TYR A 166 -1.38 -11.28 16.49
N SER A 167 -0.32 -10.55 16.17
CA SER A 167 0.13 -10.31 14.81
C SER A 167 1.65 -10.43 14.75
N TYR A 168 2.14 -11.16 13.75
CA TYR A 168 3.53 -11.11 13.32
C TYR A 168 3.58 -10.43 11.96
N SER A 169 4.56 -9.56 11.76
CA SER A 169 4.85 -8.93 10.47
C SER A 169 6.35 -8.96 10.22
N ASN A 170 6.75 -9.26 8.99
CA ASN A 170 8.12 -9.15 8.52
C ASN A 170 8.15 -8.33 7.25
N ILE A 171 9.11 -7.42 7.17
CA ILE A 171 9.36 -6.58 6.01
C ILE A 171 10.83 -6.73 5.65
N TRP A 172 11.10 -7.11 4.41
CA TRP A 172 12.44 -7.12 3.87
C TRP A 172 12.52 -6.34 2.56
N HIS A 173 13.70 -5.80 2.28
CA HIS A 173 14.01 -5.01 1.12
C HIS A 173 15.21 -5.60 0.40
N ARG A 174 15.26 -5.39 -0.91
CA ARG A 174 16.40 -5.83 -1.71
C ARG A 174 17.59 -4.87 -1.62
N ALA A 175 17.32 -3.56 -1.57
CA ALA A 175 18.35 -2.54 -1.41
C ALA A 175 19.00 -2.62 -0.02
N GLU A 176 20.26 -2.20 0.09
CA GLU A 176 21.00 -2.21 1.37
C GLU A 176 20.64 -1.03 2.29
N GLU A 177 20.06 0.05 1.75
CA GLU A 177 19.76 1.26 2.52
C GLU A 177 18.56 1.11 3.47
N PRO A 178 17.40 0.53 3.06
CA PRO A 178 16.30 0.27 3.98
C PRO A 178 16.66 -0.87 4.95
N VAL A 179 16.43 -0.64 6.24
CA VAL A 179 16.63 -1.63 7.29
C VAL A 179 15.45 -2.60 7.32
N ASP A 180 15.74 -3.88 7.12
CA ASP A 180 14.77 -4.96 7.28
C ASP A 180 14.27 -5.05 8.71
N SER A 181 13.05 -5.53 8.91
CA SER A 181 12.48 -5.61 10.24
C SER A 181 11.46 -6.72 10.40
N TYR A 182 11.25 -7.12 11.64
CA TYR A 182 10.10 -7.90 12.03
C TYR A 182 9.46 -7.31 13.28
N SER A 183 8.18 -7.61 13.47
CA SER A 183 7.44 -7.14 14.63
C SER A 183 6.46 -8.17 15.16
N HIS A 184 6.27 -8.11 16.47
CA HIS A 184 5.30 -8.91 17.20
C HIS A 184 4.32 -7.97 17.89
N SER A 185 3.02 -8.18 17.71
CA SER A 185 2.01 -7.38 18.37
C SER A 185 0.98 -8.26 19.06
N ALA A 186 0.62 -7.90 20.30
CA ALA A 186 -0.52 -8.47 21.01
C ALA A 186 -1.55 -7.36 21.21
N PHE A 187 -2.81 -7.63 20.88
CA PHE A 187 -3.85 -6.62 20.93
C PHE A 187 -5.15 -7.14 21.52
N MET A 188 -5.89 -6.23 22.13
CA MET A 188 -7.22 -6.44 22.66
C MET A 188 -8.11 -5.26 22.26
N THR A 189 -9.32 -5.55 21.79
CA THR A 189 -10.36 -4.55 21.52
C THR A 189 -11.64 -4.98 22.20
N ILE A 190 -12.28 -4.07 22.94
CA ILE A 190 -13.62 -4.25 23.51
C ILE A 190 -14.56 -3.31 22.78
N ASP A 191 -15.43 -3.87 21.94
CA ASP A 191 -16.45 -3.15 21.21
C ASP A 191 -17.76 -3.13 22.02
N LYS A 192 -18.31 -1.93 22.23
CA LYS A 192 -19.61 -1.70 22.86
C LYS A 192 -20.55 -0.99 21.91
N ARG A 193 -21.65 -1.66 21.56
CA ARG A 193 -22.81 -1.04 20.90
C ARG A 193 -23.73 -0.42 21.92
N PHE A 194 -23.74 0.90 22.02
CA PHE A 194 -24.65 1.65 22.91
C PHE A 194 -26.04 1.79 22.31
N SER A 195 -26.12 1.97 20.99
CA SER A 195 -27.38 2.06 20.25
C SER A 195 -27.18 1.59 18.80
N SER A 196 -28.20 1.67 17.95
CA SER A 196 -28.03 1.47 16.50
C SER A 196 -27.15 2.52 15.83
N LYS A 197 -26.92 3.67 16.50
CA LYS A 197 -26.16 4.80 15.97
C LYS A 197 -24.79 4.98 16.60
N ILE A 198 -24.56 4.48 17.81
CA ILE A 198 -23.34 4.75 18.58
C ILE A 198 -22.66 3.43 18.94
N ASN A 199 -21.43 3.28 18.45
CA ASN A 199 -20.51 2.23 18.85
C ASN A 199 -19.26 2.86 19.45
N ALA A 200 -18.69 2.25 20.47
CA ALA A 200 -17.39 2.64 21.00
C ALA A 200 -16.48 1.42 21.09
N ALA A 201 -15.18 1.66 21.03
CA ALA A 201 -14.15 0.65 21.18
C ALA A 201 -13.12 1.11 22.22
N LEU A 202 -12.77 0.25 23.17
CA LEU A 202 -11.58 0.40 23.99
C LEU A 202 -10.50 -0.53 23.42
N LYS A 203 -9.34 0.01 23.08
CA LYS A 203 -8.26 -0.73 22.43
C LYS A 203 -7.00 -0.68 23.28
N TYR A 204 -6.28 -1.78 23.30
CA TYR A 204 -4.93 -1.87 23.82
C TYR A 204 -4.05 -2.67 22.85
N ARG A 205 -2.84 -2.19 22.60
CA ARG A 205 -1.86 -2.84 21.74
C ARG A 205 -0.47 -2.76 22.36
N TYR A 206 0.20 -3.90 22.45
CA TYR A 206 1.64 -3.99 22.63
C TYR A 206 2.28 -4.28 21.27
N LEU A 207 3.42 -3.65 20.98
CA LEU A 207 4.21 -3.84 19.76
C LEU A 207 5.70 -3.93 20.13
N ALA A 208 6.33 -5.03 19.76
CA ALA A 208 7.77 -5.21 19.77
C ALA A 208 8.28 -5.07 18.33
N TYR A 209 8.98 -3.97 18.02
CA TYR A 209 9.60 -3.71 16.71
C TYR A 209 11.08 -4.07 16.76
N ARG A 210 11.53 -4.92 15.84
CA ARG A 210 12.88 -5.50 15.82
C ARG A 210 13.50 -5.32 14.42
N PRO A 211 14.26 -4.23 14.20
CA PRO A 211 15.02 -4.02 12.97
C PRO A 211 16.27 -4.91 12.93
N GLU A 212 16.66 -5.39 11.75
CA GLU A 212 17.89 -6.13 11.51
C GLU A 212 19.05 -5.16 11.27
N LEU A 213 19.66 -4.71 12.37
CA LEU A 213 20.71 -3.69 12.33
C LEU A 213 22.05 -4.29 11.89
N SER A 214 22.52 -3.94 10.70
CA SER A 214 23.84 -4.30 10.18
C SER A 214 24.85 -3.16 10.37
N GLY A 215 25.29 -2.93 11.60
CA GLY A 215 26.37 -1.98 11.95
C GLY A 215 25.95 -0.82 12.85
N ASP A 216 26.95 -0.01 13.25
CA ASP A 216 26.74 1.21 14.02
C ASP A 216 26.36 2.38 13.09
N GLY A 217 25.30 3.14 13.42
CA GLY A 217 24.98 4.42 12.76
C GLY A 217 23.65 4.54 12.02
N THR A 218 22.75 3.55 12.07
CA THR A 218 21.39 3.71 11.51
C THR A 218 20.52 4.60 12.40
N SER A 219 19.53 5.30 11.82
CA SER A 219 18.54 6.07 12.59
C SER A 219 17.35 5.26 13.09
N VAL A 220 17.31 3.98 12.71
CA VAL A 220 16.28 3.01 13.02
C VAL A 220 16.63 2.32 14.33
N ASN A 221 15.70 2.34 15.27
CA ASN A 221 15.93 1.79 16.60
C ASN A 221 14.96 0.66 16.89
N GLU A 222 15.44 -0.37 17.58
CA GLU A 222 14.57 -1.32 18.26
C GLU A 222 13.75 -0.62 19.34
N TYR A 223 12.49 -1.00 19.50
CA TYR A 223 11.65 -0.51 20.59
C TYR A 223 10.53 -1.46 20.99
N ASP A 224 10.00 -1.20 22.18
CA ASP A 224 8.73 -1.73 22.66
C ASP A 224 7.72 -0.59 22.81
N ARG A 225 6.48 -0.79 22.36
CA ARG A 225 5.44 0.25 22.37
C ARG A 225 4.16 -0.27 23.00
N HIS A 226 3.64 0.51 23.95
CA HIS A 226 2.37 0.28 24.60
C HIS A 226 1.38 1.39 24.21
N GLU A 227 0.25 1.00 23.63
CA GLU A 227 -0.79 1.91 23.17
C GLU A 227 -2.13 1.56 23.78
N GLY A 228 -2.82 2.56 24.31
CA GLY A 228 -4.21 2.46 24.76
C GLY A 228 -5.05 3.58 24.17
N SER A 229 -6.23 3.27 23.64
CA SER A 229 -7.10 4.25 23.02
C SER A 229 -8.59 3.95 23.18
N VAL A 230 -9.40 5.01 23.01
CA VAL A 230 -10.85 4.92 22.95
C VAL A 230 -11.31 5.51 21.62
N GLY A 231 -12.08 4.73 20.88
CA GLY A 231 -12.71 5.11 19.63
C GLY A 231 -14.23 5.19 19.75
N ILE A 232 -14.85 6.10 19.00
CA ILE A 232 -16.31 6.23 18.87
C ILE A 232 -16.64 6.31 17.39
N VAL A 233 -17.69 5.59 16.99
CA VAL A 233 -18.33 5.71 15.68
C VAL A 233 -19.78 6.11 15.89
N TYR A 234 -20.15 7.25 15.32
CA TYR A 234 -21.49 7.80 15.35
C TYR A 234 -22.11 7.86 13.95
N GLN A 235 -23.19 7.10 13.75
CA GLN A 235 -24.01 7.12 12.54
C GLN A 235 -25.15 8.14 12.74
N ALA A 236 -24.91 9.39 12.35
CA ALA A 236 -25.86 10.49 12.56
C ALA A 236 -27.15 10.31 11.73
N THR A 237 -26.98 9.99 10.44
CA THR A 237 -28.03 9.63 9.47
C THR A 237 -27.60 8.38 8.69
N GLU A 238 -28.44 7.82 7.82
CA GLU A 238 -28.04 6.66 6.99
C GLU A 238 -26.85 6.95 6.08
N GLY A 239 -26.74 8.19 5.58
CA GLY A 239 -25.64 8.63 4.72
C GLY A 239 -24.44 9.21 5.47
N PHE A 240 -24.61 9.69 6.71
CA PHE A 240 -23.58 10.46 7.41
C PHE A 240 -23.00 9.72 8.63
N ARG A 241 -21.69 9.47 8.59
CA ARG A 241 -20.91 8.81 9.64
C ARG A 241 -19.80 9.73 10.12
N ILE A 242 -19.56 9.71 11.43
CA ILE A 242 -18.41 10.35 12.08
C ILE A 242 -17.70 9.27 12.89
N ASN A 243 -16.38 9.20 12.80
CA ASN A 243 -15.54 8.39 13.66
C ASN A 243 -14.47 9.25 14.31
N GLY A 244 -14.06 8.88 15.51
CA GLY A 244 -12.91 9.50 16.14
C GLY A 244 -12.30 8.58 17.16
N GLU A 245 -11.00 8.70 17.34
CA GLU A 245 -10.24 7.92 18.31
C GLU A 245 -9.17 8.80 18.94
N VAL A 246 -8.95 8.61 20.23
CA VAL A 246 -7.87 9.27 20.97
C VAL A 246 -7.18 8.25 21.86
N GLY A 247 -5.86 8.31 21.89
CA GLY A 247 -5.04 7.36 22.63
C GLY A 247 -3.72 7.92 23.11
N ARG A 248 -3.06 7.14 23.96
CA ARG A 248 -1.71 7.40 24.46
C ARG A 248 -0.82 6.23 24.03
N SER A 249 0.37 6.59 23.54
CA SER A 249 1.46 5.69 23.20
C SER A 249 2.64 5.98 24.11
N GLN A 250 3.23 4.95 24.69
CA GLN A 250 4.55 4.98 25.31
C GLN A 250 5.47 4.05 24.53
N THR A 251 6.56 4.60 24.02
CA THR A 251 7.55 3.90 23.20
C THR A 251 8.88 3.94 23.94
N ASP A 252 9.39 2.76 24.29
CA ASP A 252 10.66 2.59 24.99
C ASP A 252 11.70 2.10 23.96
N PHE A 253 12.61 2.99 23.58
CA PHE A 253 13.62 2.72 22.53
C PHE A 253 14.89 2.12 23.14
N GLN A 254 15.52 1.21 22.40
CA GLN A 254 16.88 0.77 22.74
C GLN A 254 17.88 1.84 22.29
N GLY A 255 18.74 2.29 23.20
CA GLY A 255 19.84 3.22 22.91
C GLY A 255 19.46 4.71 22.77
N THR A 256 18.19 5.08 22.90
CA THR A 256 17.72 6.49 22.84
C THR A 256 16.61 6.75 23.86
N ASP A 257 16.20 8.01 24.01
CA ASP A 257 15.19 8.41 24.99
C ASP A 257 13.79 7.89 24.66
N ASN A 258 13.08 7.41 25.68
CA ASN A 258 11.70 6.96 25.56
C ASN A 258 10.78 8.12 25.14
N THR A 259 9.81 7.82 24.28
CA THR A 259 8.86 8.81 23.77
C THR A 259 7.44 8.52 24.24
N LYS A 260 6.76 9.55 24.73
CA LYS A 260 5.30 9.53 24.96
C LYS A 260 4.59 10.39 23.92
N THR A 261 3.57 9.83 23.29
CA THR A 261 2.79 10.50 22.24
C THR A 261 1.30 10.34 22.51
N THR A 262 0.55 11.42 22.38
CA THR A 262 -0.91 11.32 22.22
C THR A 262 -1.19 11.19 20.74
N PHE A 263 -1.85 10.11 20.32
CA PHE A 263 -2.33 9.96 18.95
C PHE A 263 -3.83 10.16 18.91
N TRP A 264 -4.34 10.60 17.77
CA TRP A 264 -5.78 10.73 17.57
C TRP A 264 -6.11 10.77 16.09
N ASN A 265 -7.33 10.37 15.76
CA ASN A 265 -7.90 10.59 14.45
C ASN A 265 -9.35 11.06 14.58
N ILE A 266 -9.80 11.81 13.58
CA ILE A 266 -11.20 12.12 13.37
C ILE A 266 -11.50 11.99 11.89
N GLY A 267 -12.61 11.33 11.58
CA GLY A 267 -13.07 11.07 10.23
C GLY A 267 -14.55 11.36 10.11
N THR A 268 -14.95 11.78 8.92
CA THR A 268 -16.35 11.88 8.56
C THR A 268 -16.54 11.44 7.12
N ASP A 269 -17.66 10.77 6.87
CA ASP A 269 -18.07 10.29 5.57
C ASP A 269 -19.55 10.61 5.35
N TYR A 270 -19.86 11.24 4.23
CA TYR A 270 -21.21 11.55 3.80
C TYR A 270 -21.50 10.95 2.42
N ASN A 271 -22.34 9.93 2.40
CA ASN A 271 -22.85 9.30 1.20
C ASN A 271 -24.18 9.94 0.77
N PHE A 272 -24.26 10.39 -0.47
CA PHE A 272 -25.47 10.96 -1.07
C PHE A 272 -25.58 10.55 -2.54
N GLY A 273 -26.66 9.84 -2.89
CA GLY A 273 -26.85 9.34 -4.24
C GLY A 273 -25.72 8.38 -4.66
N SER A 274 -24.96 8.76 -5.68
CA SER A 274 -23.78 8.03 -6.17
C SER A 274 -22.46 8.74 -5.83
N SER A 275 -22.47 9.52 -4.78
CA SER A 275 -21.37 10.40 -4.40
C SER A 275 -21.05 10.24 -2.92
N ASN A 276 -19.79 10.43 -2.59
CA ASN A 276 -19.24 10.39 -1.24
C ASN A 276 -18.35 11.61 -1.03
N ILE A 277 -18.52 12.29 0.11
CA ILE A 277 -17.57 13.29 0.60
C ILE A 277 -17.03 12.79 1.93
N GLY A 278 -15.71 12.74 2.06
CA GLY A 278 -15.03 12.36 3.27
C GLY A 278 -14.01 13.42 3.70
N ALA A 279 -13.76 13.51 5.00
CA ALA A 279 -12.63 14.26 5.54
C ALA A 279 -12.03 13.48 6.71
N THR A 280 -10.72 13.30 6.71
CA THR A 280 -10.00 12.59 7.76
C THR A 280 -8.80 13.41 8.20
N TYR A 281 -8.61 13.53 9.51
CA TYR A 281 -7.37 14.00 10.11
C TYR A 281 -6.82 12.90 11.01
N ASN A 282 -5.51 12.65 10.92
CA ASN A 282 -4.80 11.67 11.71
C ASN A 282 -3.50 12.28 12.27
N TYR A 283 -3.25 12.08 13.56
CA TYR A 283 -1.96 12.36 14.20
C TYR A 283 -1.47 11.11 14.92
N SER A 284 -0.33 10.57 14.48
CA SER A 284 0.15 9.25 14.90
C SER A 284 1.68 9.15 14.89
N LEU A 285 2.22 8.05 15.40
CA LEU A 285 3.64 7.70 15.38
C LEU A 285 3.83 6.53 14.39
N ASN A 286 4.62 6.77 13.35
CA ASN A 286 4.93 5.81 12.29
C ASN A 286 6.44 5.53 12.25
N ASP A 287 6.83 4.61 11.38
CA ASP A 287 8.20 4.10 11.30
C ASP A 287 8.65 4.08 9.84
N SER A 288 9.88 4.54 9.59
CA SER A 288 10.57 4.49 8.29
C SER A 288 11.72 3.49 8.36
N PRO A 289 11.90 2.64 7.32
CA PRO A 289 12.99 1.68 7.29
C PRO A 289 14.36 2.36 7.11
N ILE A 290 14.42 3.64 6.73
CA ILE A 290 15.67 4.39 6.54
C ILE A 290 15.85 5.42 7.67
N SER A 291 14.78 6.15 7.99
CA SER A 291 14.81 7.35 8.83
C SER A 291 14.29 7.14 10.26
N GLY A 292 13.90 5.91 10.61
CA GLY A 292 13.40 5.55 11.93
C GLY A 292 12.01 6.11 12.26
N SER A 293 11.68 6.19 13.54
CA SER A 293 10.34 6.60 13.99
C SER A 293 10.08 8.10 13.79
N PHE A 294 8.87 8.44 13.37
CA PHE A 294 8.44 9.82 13.12
C PHE A 294 6.99 10.09 13.50
N LYS A 295 6.71 11.30 13.96
CA LYS A 295 5.36 11.79 14.23
C LYS A 295 4.76 12.33 12.95
N SER A 296 3.62 11.79 12.54
CA SER A 296 2.92 12.19 11.32
C SER A 296 1.60 12.85 11.67
N SER A 297 1.36 14.06 11.13
CA SER A 297 0.03 14.66 11.04
C SER A 297 -0.42 14.68 9.59
N ARG A 298 -1.57 14.11 9.26
CA ARG A 298 -2.11 14.08 7.90
C ARG A 298 -3.58 14.48 7.90
N ILE A 299 -3.96 15.35 6.97
CA ILE A 299 -5.36 15.63 6.62
C ILE A 299 -5.59 15.23 5.17
N ASP A 300 -6.71 14.56 4.93
CA ASP A 300 -7.20 14.18 3.61
C ASP A 300 -8.65 14.65 3.49
N LEU A 301 -8.99 15.32 2.39
CA LEU A 301 -10.37 15.51 1.98
C LEU A 301 -10.60 14.62 0.77
N ARG A 302 -11.74 13.95 0.69
CA ARG A 302 -12.06 13.05 -0.42
C ARG A 302 -13.41 13.45 -1.00
N LEU A 303 -13.46 13.61 -2.31
CA LEU A 303 -14.70 13.66 -3.07
C LEU A 303 -14.66 12.52 -4.07
N GLU A 304 -15.64 11.63 -4.01
CA GLU A 304 -15.88 10.62 -5.03
C GLU A 304 -17.28 10.83 -5.59
N THR A 305 -17.43 10.91 -6.91
CA THR A 305 -18.73 11.14 -7.52
C THR A 305 -18.87 10.48 -8.89
N GLY A 306 -20.11 10.09 -9.17
CA GLY A 306 -20.60 9.74 -10.49
C GLY A 306 -20.66 8.23 -10.76
N ARG A 307 -21.69 7.84 -11.54
CA ARG A 307 -21.91 6.45 -11.98
C ARG A 307 -21.25 6.13 -13.32
N VAL A 308 -21.20 7.13 -14.22
CA VAL A 308 -20.68 6.99 -15.59
C VAL A 308 -19.35 7.72 -15.71
N LEU A 309 -19.31 9.02 -15.38
CA LEU A 309 -18.06 9.73 -15.17
C LEU A 309 -17.66 9.56 -13.70
N ARG A 310 -16.68 8.71 -13.42
CA ARG A 310 -16.13 8.55 -12.07
C ARG A 310 -15.07 9.63 -11.87
N LEU A 311 -15.26 10.46 -10.85
CA LEU A 311 -14.33 11.50 -10.45
C LEU A 311 -13.94 11.25 -9.00
N ILE A 312 -12.64 11.17 -8.73
CA ILE A 312 -12.04 11.13 -7.40
C ILE A 312 -11.11 12.32 -7.26
N VAL A 313 -11.30 13.12 -6.22
CA VAL A 313 -10.46 14.26 -5.87
C VAL A 313 -10.02 14.13 -4.43
N ASN A 314 -8.72 14.20 -4.18
CA ASN A 314 -8.14 14.05 -2.86
C ASN A 314 -7.05 15.09 -2.59
N PRO A 315 -7.40 16.30 -2.12
CA PRO A 315 -6.40 17.20 -1.56
C PRO A 315 -5.98 16.70 -0.17
N TYR A 316 -4.70 16.82 0.11
CA TYR A 316 -4.11 16.40 1.37
C TYR A 316 -3.00 17.34 1.82
N TYR A 317 -2.73 17.30 3.12
CA TYR A 317 -1.54 17.88 3.71
C TYR A 317 -0.97 16.88 4.73
N SER A 318 0.35 16.66 4.68
CA SER A 318 1.06 15.88 5.68
C SER A 318 2.24 16.67 6.26
N SER A 319 2.57 16.38 7.53
CA SER A 319 3.81 16.80 8.16
C SER A 319 4.37 15.66 8.98
N ASP A 320 5.57 15.23 8.62
CA ASP A 320 6.29 14.11 9.22
C ASP A 320 7.54 14.64 9.91
N LYS A 321 7.63 14.47 11.23
CA LYS A 321 8.76 14.92 12.04
C LYS A 321 9.44 13.72 12.69
N HIS A 322 10.67 13.44 12.27
CA HIS A 322 11.45 12.32 12.77
C HIS A 322 11.96 12.58 14.19
N ILE A 323 12.09 11.51 14.97
CA ILE A 323 12.43 11.60 16.40
C ILE A 323 13.94 11.63 16.60
N ASN A 324 14.68 10.76 15.90
CA ASN A 324 16.11 10.53 16.15
C ASN A 324 17.03 11.34 15.22
N ILE A 325 16.46 11.94 14.17
CA ILE A 325 17.21 12.73 13.18
C ILE A 325 16.53 14.08 13.00
N ASN A 326 17.31 15.07 12.56
CA ASN A 326 16.81 16.41 12.27
C ASN A 326 16.10 16.48 10.91
N ARG A 327 15.12 15.59 10.68
CA ARG A 327 14.37 15.46 9.43
C ARG A 327 12.91 15.86 9.65
N LYS A 328 12.42 16.79 8.84
CA LYS A 328 11.00 17.14 8.79
C LYS A 328 10.54 17.33 7.36
N ASP A 329 9.51 16.60 6.99
CA ASP A 329 8.89 16.66 5.66
C ASP A 329 7.51 17.27 5.80
N LYS A 330 7.19 18.27 4.98
CA LYS A 330 5.81 18.75 4.83
C LYS A 330 5.40 18.65 3.38
N ILE A 331 4.25 18.06 3.12
CA ILE A 331 3.73 17.88 1.78
C ILE A 331 2.33 18.46 1.73
N THR A 332 2.06 19.33 0.77
CA THR A 332 0.71 19.74 0.40
C THR A 332 0.46 19.25 -1.01
N GLY A 333 -0.55 18.43 -1.21
CA GLY A 333 -0.78 17.82 -2.50
C GLY A 333 -2.25 17.69 -2.85
N VAL A 334 -2.50 17.39 -4.12
CA VAL A 334 -3.81 17.00 -4.60
C VAL A 334 -3.68 15.90 -5.64
N ALA A 335 -4.40 14.82 -5.40
CA ALA A 335 -4.56 13.73 -6.35
C ALA A 335 -5.93 13.82 -7.04
N PHE A 336 -5.94 13.63 -8.35
CA PHE A 336 -7.14 13.61 -9.19
C PHE A 336 -7.17 12.32 -10.00
N ASN A 337 -8.33 11.68 -10.06
CA ASN A 337 -8.58 10.56 -10.97
C ASN A 337 -9.95 10.75 -11.64
N ILE A 338 -9.96 10.70 -12.96
CA ILE A 338 -11.15 10.80 -13.80
C ILE A 338 -11.17 9.55 -14.69
N SER A 339 -12.28 8.83 -14.68
CA SER A 339 -12.49 7.70 -15.57
C SER A 339 -13.87 7.78 -16.20
N LYS A 340 -13.93 7.60 -17.52
CA LYS A 340 -15.17 7.68 -18.29
C LYS A 340 -15.20 6.57 -19.36
N PRO A 341 -16.21 5.68 -19.35
CA PRO A 341 -16.50 4.84 -20.48
C PRO A 341 -17.08 5.73 -21.60
N LEU A 342 -16.30 5.93 -22.66
CA LEU A 342 -16.72 6.69 -23.85
C LEU A 342 -17.70 5.87 -24.71
N SER A 343 -17.59 4.54 -24.65
CA SER A 343 -18.54 3.59 -25.24
C SER A 343 -18.50 2.25 -24.49
N GLY A 344 -19.27 1.25 -24.91
CA GLY A 344 -19.19 -0.11 -24.34
C GLY A 344 -17.84 -0.82 -24.53
N LYS A 345 -16.97 -0.30 -25.39
CA LYS A 345 -15.63 -0.85 -25.67
C LYS A 345 -14.48 0.10 -25.32
N VAL A 346 -14.75 1.38 -25.09
CA VAL A 346 -13.70 2.40 -24.94
C VAL A 346 -13.78 3.04 -23.58
N ASN A 347 -12.70 2.98 -22.82
CA ASN A 347 -12.53 3.68 -21.56
C ASN A 347 -11.43 4.73 -21.70
N ALA A 348 -11.69 5.95 -21.22
CA ALA A 348 -10.68 6.99 -21.10
C ALA A 348 -10.44 7.31 -19.63
N SER A 349 -9.18 7.48 -19.26
CA SER A 349 -8.77 7.90 -17.93
C SER A 349 -7.80 9.06 -17.99
N LEU A 350 -7.88 9.90 -16.98
CA LEU A 350 -6.94 10.96 -16.67
C LEU A 350 -6.64 10.89 -15.17
N ASP A 351 -5.38 10.90 -14.80
CA ASP A 351 -4.97 11.03 -13.42
C ASP A 351 -3.82 12.02 -13.27
N ALA A 352 -3.81 12.72 -12.15
CA ALA A 352 -2.81 13.73 -11.85
C ALA A 352 -2.48 13.78 -10.36
N GLU A 353 -1.23 14.04 -10.04
CA GLU A 353 -0.71 14.28 -8.70
C GLU A 353 0.11 15.56 -8.74
N LEU A 354 -0.28 16.56 -7.94
CA LEU A 354 0.41 17.84 -7.85
C LEU A 354 0.81 18.06 -6.40
N GLU A 355 2.10 18.20 -6.13
CA GLU A 355 2.64 18.34 -4.77
C GLU A 355 3.57 19.55 -4.64
N ARG A 356 3.51 20.18 -3.46
CA ARG A 356 4.54 21.08 -2.95
C ARG A 356 5.10 20.49 -1.66
N GLN A 357 6.41 20.30 -1.62
CA GLN A 357 7.12 19.70 -0.51
C GLN A 357 8.08 20.73 0.11
N GLU A 358 8.21 20.70 1.43
CA GLU A 358 9.22 21.44 2.19
C GLU A 358 10.03 20.42 3.02
N LEU A 359 11.31 20.26 2.69
CA LEU A 359 12.19 19.21 3.22
C LEU A 359 13.28 19.83 4.09
N LEU A 360 13.29 19.49 5.38
CA LEU A 360 14.30 19.91 6.35
C LEU A 360 15.24 18.74 6.67
N PRO A 361 16.54 18.98 6.90
CA PRO A 361 17.14 20.26 7.32
C PRO A 361 17.59 21.21 6.19
N GLU A 362 17.53 20.78 4.93
CA GLU A 362 18.06 21.54 3.78
C GLU A 362 17.24 22.82 3.47
N ASP A 363 16.03 22.93 4.02
CA ASP A 363 15.00 23.94 3.67
C ASP A 363 14.66 23.94 2.17
N GLU A 364 14.83 22.78 1.53
CA GLU A 364 14.54 22.54 0.13
C GLU A 364 13.02 22.60 -0.11
N LYS A 365 12.63 23.35 -1.13
CA LYS A 365 11.24 23.43 -1.61
C LYS A 365 11.15 22.75 -2.95
N VAL A 366 10.38 21.68 -2.99
CA VAL A 366 10.20 20.87 -4.20
C VAL A 366 8.77 21.04 -4.71
N ARG A 367 8.61 21.15 -6.03
CA ARG A 367 7.33 21.01 -6.73
C ARG A 367 7.39 19.74 -7.56
N ARG A 368 6.41 18.87 -7.37
CA ARG A 368 6.30 17.60 -8.09
C ARG A 368 4.97 17.53 -8.82
N TYR A 369 5.02 17.19 -10.09
CA TYR A 369 3.84 17.03 -10.93
C TYR A 369 3.91 15.68 -11.62
N SER A 370 2.80 14.94 -11.59
CA SER A 370 2.56 13.81 -12.47
C SER A 370 1.21 14.01 -13.13
N LEU A 371 1.17 13.91 -14.45
CA LEU A 371 -0.05 13.93 -15.25
C LEU A 371 -0.04 12.72 -16.16
N GLY A 372 -1.19 12.10 -16.37
CA GLY A 372 -1.27 10.99 -17.29
C GLY A 372 -2.66 10.76 -17.78
N SER A 373 -2.68 10.20 -18.97
CA SER A 373 -3.89 9.95 -19.73
C SER A 373 -3.77 8.58 -20.37
N SER A 374 -4.88 7.87 -20.45
CA SER A 374 -4.95 6.62 -21.18
C SER A 374 -6.28 6.44 -21.88
N LEU A 375 -6.23 5.69 -22.98
CA LEU A 375 -7.37 5.22 -23.72
C LEU A 375 -7.24 3.71 -23.90
N ASP A 376 -8.17 2.98 -23.31
CA ASP A 376 -8.23 1.52 -23.38
C ASP A 376 -9.41 1.09 -24.27
N TYR A 377 -9.13 0.24 -25.25
CA TYR A 377 -10.07 -0.30 -26.22
C TYR A 377 -10.20 -1.82 -26.05
N ARG A 378 -11.39 -2.28 -25.69
CA ARG A 378 -11.76 -3.70 -25.61
C ARG A 378 -11.99 -4.25 -27.02
N LEU A 379 -11.01 -4.98 -27.55
CA LEU A 379 -11.07 -5.66 -28.85
C LEU A 379 -12.07 -6.82 -28.82
N SER A 380 -12.04 -7.62 -27.74
CA SER A 380 -12.94 -8.76 -27.48
C SER A 380 -13.11 -8.96 -25.96
N GLU A 381 -13.89 -9.94 -25.52
CA GLU A 381 -14.12 -10.17 -24.07
C GLU A 381 -12.81 -10.40 -23.28
N GLY A 382 -11.81 -11.05 -23.91
CA GLY A 382 -10.52 -11.32 -23.29
C GLY A 382 -9.37 -10.43 -23.76
N ILE A 383 -9.57 -9.50 -24.70
CA ILE A 383 -8.46 -8.71 -25.29
C ILE A 383 -8.73 -7.21 -25.15
N THR A 384 -7.78 -6.51 -24.54
CA THR A 384 -7.77 -5.04 -24.44
C THR A 384 -6.46 -4.50 -25.01
N ALA A 385 -6.55 -3.46 -25.83
CA ALA A 385 -5.40 -2.67 -26.27
C ALA A 385 -5.50 -1.26 -25.68
N GLY A 386 -4.40 -0.68 -25.23
CA GLY A 386 -4.39 0.63 -24.60
C GLY A 386 -3.22 1.49 -25.09
N ILE A 387 -3.46 2.79 -25.19
CA ILE A 387 -2.40 3.78 -25.32
C ILE A 387 -2.42 4.68 -24.10
N GLY A 388 -1.25 5.07 -23.61
CA GLY A 388 -1.13 6.01 -22.52
C GLY A 388 0.05 6.94 -22.69
N TYR A 389 -0.04 8.07 -22.00
CA TYR A 389 1.04 9.03 -21.88
C TYR A 389 1.10 9.52 -20.43
N ARG A 390 2.32 9.65 -19.92
CA ARG A 390 2.62 10.16 -18.58
C ARG A 390 3.71 11.22 -18.69
N TYR A 391 3.48 12.34 -18.03
CA TYR A 391 4.46 13.38 -17.80
C TYR A 391 4.76 13.45 -16.31
N ASN A 392 6.04 13.44 -15.94
CA ASN A 392 6.51 13.63 -14.58
C ASN A 392 7.53 14.77 -14.55
N GLU A 393 7.47 15.59 -13.51
CA GLU A 393 8.42 16.68 -13.27
C GLU A 393 8.67 16.83 -11.77
N ARG A 394 9.94 17.06 -11.41
CA ARG A 394 10.40 17.45 -10.08
C ARG A 394 11.32 18.66 -10.23
N ASP A 395 10.96 19.75 -9.57
CA ASP A 395 11.65 21.05 -9.62
C ASP A 395 11.98 21.49 -8.18
N SER A 396 13.23 21.85 -7.91
CA SER A 396 13.78 22.09 -6.57
C SER A 396 14.46 23.46 -6.50
N ASP A 397 14.18 24.26 -5.45
CA ASP A 397 14.84 25.55 -5.28
C ASP A 397 16.37 25.46 -5.01
N THR A 398 16.88 24.26 -4.74
CA THR A 398 18.32 23.98 -4.59
C THR A 398 18.95 23.39 -5.86
N GLY A 399 18.16 23.02 -6.87
CA GLY A 399 18.60 22.27 -8.05
C GLY A 399 18.94 20.80 -7.78
N ALA A 400 18.76 20.31 -6.55
CA ALA A 400 18.99 18.91 -6.22
C ALA A 400 17.88 18.03 -6.81
N ASP A 401 18.27 16.90 -7.42
CA ASP A 401 17.36 15.84 -7.86
C ASP A 401 16.24 16.30 -8.80
N GLU A 402 16.48 17.35 -9.60
CA GLU A 402 15.52 17.82 -10.60
C GLU A 402 15.44 16.85 -11.77
N PHE A 403 14.23 16.71 -12.34
CA PHE A 403 14.04 15.97 -13.58
C PHE A 403 12.74 16.34 -14.28
N GLN A 404 12.73 16.03 -15.58
CA GLN A 404 11.52 15.93 -16.39
C GLN A 404 11.55 14.60 -17.11
N ASN A 405 10.39 13.94 -17.18
CA ASN A 405 10.27 12.63 -17.77
C ASN A 405 8.93 12.45 -18.49
N ASN A 406 8.99 12.03 -19.74
CA ASN A 406 7.89 11.71 -20.62
C ASN A 406 7.90 10.22 -20.91
N ILE A 407 6.77 9.57 -20.66
CA ILE A 407 6.59 8.15 -20.91
C ILE A 407 5.38 7.96 -21.83
N VAL A 408 5.59 7.37 -23.00
CA VAL A 408 4.52 6.94 -23.92
C VAL A 408 4.44 5.43 -23.86
N ARG A 409 3.23 4.90 -23.67
CA ARG A 409 3.01 3.44 -23.60
C ARG A 409 1.97 2.97 -24.60
N LEU A 410 2.24 1.82 -25.20
CA LEU A 410 1.28 1.01 -25.94
C LEU A 410 1.20 -0.36 -25.25
N GLN A 411 -0.01 -0.83 -24.95
CA GLN A 411 -0.20 -2.10 -24.26
C GLN A 411 -1.26 -2.96 -24.92
N ALA A 412 -1.08 -4.27 -24.84
CA ALA A 412 -2.10 -5.26 -25.14
C ALA A 412 -2.18 -6.26 -23.98
N LYS A 413 -3.38 -6.50 -23.45
CA LYS A 413 -3.66 -7.48 -22.40
C LYS A 413 -4.61 -8.55 -22.95
N LEU A 414 -4.23 -9.81 -22.78
CA LEU A 414 -5.05 -10.99 -23.02
C LEU A 414 -5.37 -11.65 -21.68
N THR A 415 -6.65 -11.91 -21.44
CA THR A 415 -7.19 -12.64 -20.29
C THR A 415 -7.94 -13.87 -20.81
N PHE A 416 -7.71 -15.02 -20.17
CA PHE A 416 -8.19 -16.32 -20.64
C PHE A 416 -9.47 -16.79 -19.95
#